data_AF-A0A2V1D8E7-F1
#
_entry.id   AF-A0A2V1D8E7-F1
#
_cell.length_a   1.000
_cell.length_b   1.000
_cell.length_c   1.000
_cell.angle_alpha   90.00
_cell.angle_beta   90.00
_cell.angle_gamma   90.00
#
_symmetry.space_group_name_H-M   'P 1'
#
loop_
_entity.id
_entity.type
_entity.pdbx_description
1 polymer ?
#
loop_
_entity_poly.entity_id
_entity_poly.type
_entity_poly.pdbx_seq_one_letter_code
_entity_poly.pdbx_strand_id
1 'polypeptide(L)'
;SINSSAGTANIAAAGTLEPFGGIGLGCGINWEQGVSYGGGLQAGTSLAGLGAGFTATPDGVDIGLGIGTSSVNTNTTYSVASNGSVSFTFTSTGSLQCVDTTIDGMKGISCT
;
A
#
# COMPACT_ATOMS: atom_id res chain seq x y z
N SER A 1 25.66 -17.92 11.09
CA SER A 1 24.45 -17.33 10.50
C SER A 1 23.46 -17.08 11.62
N ILE A 2 22.74 -15.97 11.59
CA ILE A 2 21.60 -15.75 12.48
C ILE A 2 20.38 -16.26 11.70
N ASN A 3 19.87 -17.45 12.05
CA ASN A 3 18.66 -18.00 11.45
C ASN A 3 17.45 -17.51 12.26
N SER A 4 16.81 -16.42 11.82
CA SER A 4 15.58 -15.94 12.44
C SER A 4 14.39 -16.53 11.70
N SER A 5 13.63 -17.42 12.34
CA SER A 5 12.43 -18.04 11.77
C SER A 5 11.23 -17.10 11.72
N ALA A 6 11.24 -16.03 12.50
CA ALA A 6 10.26 -14.95 12.44
C ALA A 6 10.89 -13.64 12.95
N GLY A 7 10.25 -12.50 12.69
CA GLY A 7 10.69 -11.22 13.24
C GLY A 7 9.90 -10.02 12.73
N THR A 8 10.13 -8.88 13.38
CA THR A 8 9.66 -7.56 12.94
C THR A 8 10.79 -6.55 13.07
N ALA A 9 10.86 -5.60 12.15
CA ALA A 9 11.77 -4.46 12.23
C ALA A 9 11.05 -3.22 11.74
N ASN A 10 11.24 -2.08 12.43
CA ASN A 10 10.57 -0.83 12.12
C ASN A 10 11.56 0.34 12.19
N ILE A 11 11.43 1.29 11.29
CA ILE A 11 12.15 2.56 11.28
C ILE A 11 11.11 3.67 11.19
N ALA A 12 11.23 4.69 12.03
CA ALA A 12 10.37 5.86 11.99
C ALA A 12 11.18 7.15 12.10
N ALA A 13 10.72 8.19 11.41
CA ALA A 13 11.26 9.54 11.46
C ALA A 13 10.10 10.54 11.44
N ALA A 14 10.21 11.64 12.18
CA ALA A 14 9.23 12.71 12.20
C ALA A 14 9.91 14.07 12.39
N GLY A 15 9.27 15.14 11.93
CA GLY A 15 9.79 16.50 12.04
C GLY A 15 8.86 17.54 11.43
N THR A 16 9.35 18.77 11.28
CA THR A 16 8.64 19.87 10.61
C THR A 16 9.39 20.25 9.35
N LEU A 17 8.70 20.26 8.21
CA LEU A 17 9.24 20.65 6.91
C LEU A 17 8.39 21.79 6.34
N GLU A 18 8.89 23.02 6.40
CA GLU A 18 8.21 24.17 5.79
C GLU A 18 8.22 24.07 4.25
N PRO A 19 7.11 24.42 3.55
CA PRO A 19 5.84 24.97 4.06
C PRO A 19 4.78 23.89 4.41
N PHE A 20 5.13 22.61 4.44
CA PHE A 20 4.20 21.49 4.57
C PHE A 20 3.78 21.19 6.03
N GLY A 21 4.41 21.83 7.01
CA GLY A 21 4.15 21.62 8.43
C GLY A 21 4.77 20.34 8.97
N GLY A 22 4.09 19.69 9.92
CA GLY A 22 4.56 18.44 10.53
C GLY A 22 4.52 17.28 9.52
N ILE A 23 5.61 16.54 9.41
CA ILE A 23 5.76 15.35 8.58
C ILE A 23 6.15 14.14 9.41
N GLY A 24 5.72 12.96 9.00
CA GLY A 24 6.14 11.68 9.57
C GLY A 24 6.31 10.63 8.49
N LEU A 25 7.25 9.73 8.69
CA LEU A 25 7.48 8.54 7.87
C LEU A 25 7.80 7.35 8.77
N GLY A 26 7.20 6.21 8.48
CA GLY A 26 7.46 4.94 9.13
C GLY A 26 7.52 3.83 8.09
N CYS A 27 8.47 2.91 8.23
CA CYS A 27 8.44 1.66 7.49
C CYS A 27 8.62 0.49 8.45
N GLY A 28 8.02 -0.64 8.08
CA GLY A 28 8.09 -1.87 8.83
C GLY A 28 8.26 -3.05 7.90
N ILE A 29 8.95 -4.08 8.38
CA ILE A 29 8.96 -5.41 7.77
C ILE A 29 8.59 -6.44 8.84
N ASN A 30 7.92 -7.50 8.40
CA ASN A 30 7.56 -8.63 9.23
C ASN A 30 7.73 -9.91 8.42
N TRP A 31 8.21 -10.98 9.05
CA TRP A 31 8.35 -12.26 8.38
C TRP A 31 8.13 -13.42 9.32
N GLU A 32 7.68 -14.53 8.74
CA GLU A 32 7.55 -15.83 9.38
C GLU A 32 7.83 -16.91 8.33
N GLN A 33 8.82 -17.75 8.61
CA GLN A 33 9.32 -18.75 7.68
C GLN A 33 8.22 -19.72 7.25
N GLY A 34 8.03 -19.88 5.93
CA GLY A 34 7.03 -20.79 5.36
C GLY A 34 5.60 -20.28 5.47
N VAL A 35 5.37 -19.11 6.08
CA VAL A 35 4.04 -18.53 6.28
C VAL A 35 3.93 -17.21 5.51
N SER A 36 4.78 -16.23 5.80
CA SER A 36 4.67 -14.91 5.20
C SER A 36 5.95 -14.08 5.22
N TYR A 37 6.04 -13.15 4.28
CA TYR A 37 6.94 -12.01 4.32
C TYR A 37 6.14 -10.77 3.95
N GLY A 38 6.31 -9.69 4.69
CA GLY A 38 5.58 -8.48 4.43
C GLY A 38 6.31 -7.24 4.90
N GLY A 39 5.69 -6.11 4.61
CA GLY A 39 6.16 -4.83 5.06
C GLY A 39 5.28 -3.71 4.56
N GLY A 40 5.61 -2.50 4.98
CA GLY A 40 4.86 -1.33 4.59
C GLY A 40 5.63 -0.06 4.84
N LEU A 41 5.14 0.99 4.19
CA LEU A 41 5.58 2.36 4.35
C LEU A 41 4.35 3.20 4.66
N GLN A 42 4.44 4.07 5.64
CA GLN A 42 3.46 5.11 5.89
C GLN A 42 4.20 6.43 5.91
N ALA A 43 3.60 7.44 5.28
CA ALA A 43 4.08 8.80 5.35
C ALA A 43 2.89 9.73 5.45
N GLY A 44 3.05 10.89 6.09
CA GLY A 44 1.94 11.82 6.19
C GLY A 44 2.32 13.18 6.73
N THR A 45 1.39 14.10 6.54
CA THR A 45 1.38 15.43 7.13
C THR A 45 0.14 15.59 8.00
N SER A 46 -0.10 16.78 8.55
CA SER A 46 -1.36 17.10 9.22
C SER A 46 -2.58 17.13 8.30
N LEU A 47 -2.38 17.18 6.98
CA LEU A 47 -3.45 17.35 5.98
C LEU A 47 -3.71 16.10 5.15
N ALA A 48 -2.71 15.23 4.99
CA ALA A 48 -2.81 14.05 4.14
C ALA A 48 -1.92 12.92 4.64
N GLY A 49 -2.32 11.68 4.36
CA GLY A 49 -1.58 10.47 4.67
C GLY A 49 -1.44 9.59 3.43
N LEU A 50 -0.34 8.84 3.39
CA LEU A 50 0.01 7.85 2.39
C LEU A 50 0.38 6.57 3.11
N GLY A 51 -0.12 5.45 2.63
CA GLY A 51 0.21 4.12 3.12
C GLY A 51 0.45 3.17 1.97
N ALA A 52 1.46 2.33 2.09
CA ALA A 52 1.70 1.20 1.24
C ALA A 52 2.00 -0.02 2.10
N GLY A 53 1.53 -1.18 1.67
CA GLY A 53 1.78 -2.46 2.31
C GLY A 53 1.95 -3.55 1.26
N PHE A 54 2.79 -4.52 1.55
CA PHE A 54 2.94 -5.71 0.73
C PHE A 54 3.01 -6.93 1.63
N THR A 55 2.38 -8.02 1.21
CA THR A 55 2.45 -9.32 1.86
C THR A 55 2.65 -10.38 0.80
N ALA A 56 3.55 -11.31 1.03
CA ALA A 56 3.76 -12.49 0.22
C ALA A 56 3.60 -13.72 1.13
N THR A 57 2.82 -14.69 0.68
CA THR A 57 2.62 -16.00 1.31
C THR A 57 2.85 -17.09 0.27
N PRO A 58 2.87 -18.38 0.63
CA PRO A 58 2.85 -19.46 -0.35
C PRO A 58 1.65 -19.41 -1.31
N ASP A 59 0.55 -18.78 -0.89
CA ASP A 59 -0.70 -18.73 -1.64
C ASP A 59 -0.78 -17.52 -2.59
N GLY A 60 0.11 -16.54 -2.46
CA GLY A 60 0.11 -15.38 -3.34
C GLY A 60 0.83 -14.15 -2.80
N VAL A 61 0.62 -13.03 -3.50
CA VAL A 61 1.16 -11.72 -3.16
C VAL A 61 0.03 -10.70 -3.16
N ASP A 62 -0.05 -9.91 -2.10
CA ASP A 62 -0.95 -8.79 -1.93
C ASP A 62 -0.15 -7.49 -1.84
N ILE A 63 -0.61 -6.46 -2.56
CA ILE A 63 -0.11 -5.09 -2.47
C ILE A 63 -1.29 -4.19 -2.15
N GLY A 64 -1.16 -3.42 -1.08
CA GLY A 64 -2.10 -2.39 -0.68
C GLY A 64 -1.49 -1.00 -0.80
N LEU A 65 -2.25 -0.05 -1.34
CA LEU A 65 -1.93 1.37 -1.35
C LEU A 65 -3.11 2.14 -0.77
N GLY A 66 -2.84 3.19 -0.02
CA GLY A 66 -3.84 4.05 0.58
C GLY A 66 -3.42 5.50 0.51
N ILE A 67 -4.34 6.38 0.13
CA ILE A 67 -4.15 7.84 0.16
C ILE A 67 -5.34 8.43 0.90
N GLY A 68 -5.07 9.25 1.90
CA GLY A 68 -6.08 9.90 2.71
C GLY A 68 -5.86 11.39 2.80
N THR A 69 -6.94 12.16 2.78
CA THR A 69 -6.99 13.56 3.22
C THR A 69 -8.11 13.70 4.25
N SER A 70 -8.34 14.93 4.74
CA SER A 70 -9.49 15.20 5.61
C SER A 70 -10.85 14.97 4.94
N SER A 71 -10.93 14.91 3.61
CA SER A 71 -12.19 14.82 2.86
C SER A 71 -12.38 13.50 2.11
N VAL A 72 -11.32 12.78 1.75
CA VAL A 72 -11.41 11.53 1.00
C VAL A 72 -10.34 10.55 1.44
N ASN A 73 -10.71 9.27 1.52
CA ASN A 73 -9.76 8.18 1.64
C ASN A 73 -9.97 7.25 0.46
N THR A 74 -8.86 6.86 -0.17
CA THR A 74 -8.85 5.87 -1.23
C THR A 74 -7.92 4.73 -0.86
N ASN A 75 -8.31 3.53 -1.25
CA ASN A 75 -7.49 2.34 -1.08
C ASN A 75 -7.48 1.56 -2.39
N THR A 76 -6.35 0.96 -2.68
CA THR A 76 -6.19 0.03 -3.79
C THR A 76 -5.55 -1.23 -3.26
N THR A 77 -6.14 -2.37 -3.57
CA THR A 77 -5.55 -3.69 -3.30
C THR A 77 -5.38 -4.41 -4.62
N TYR A 78 -4.17 -4.93 -4.83
CA TYR A 78 -3.83 -5.79 -5.95
C TYR A 78 -3.30 -7.12 -5.41
N SER A 79 -3.96 -8.20 -5.81
CA SER A 79 -3.66 -9.54 -5.32
C SER A 79 -3.41 -10.47 -6.49
N VAL A 80 -2.31 -11.22 -6.43
CA VAL A 80 -1.99 -12.30 -7.37
C VAL A 80 -1.86 -13.58 -6.58
N ALA A 81 -2.80 -14.50 -6.78
CA ALA A 81 -2.77 -15.82 -6.16
C ALA A 81 -1.85 -16.77 -6.94
N SER A 82 -1.28 -17.76 -6.25
CA SER A 82 -0.39 -18.78 -6.83
C SER A 82 -1.08 -19.65 -7.90
N ASN A 83 -2.41 -19.70 -7.89
CA ASN A 83 -3.22 -20.36 -8.92
C ASN A 83 -3.41 -19.52 -10.21
N GLY A 84 -2.79 -18.34 -10.30
CA GLY A 84 -2.86 -17.44 -11.44
C GLY A 84 -4.05 -16.47 -11.42
N SER A 85 -4.90 -16.51 -10.38
CA SER A 85 -5.99 -15.55 -10.24
C SER A 85 -5.46 -14.17 -9.87
N VAL A 86 -5.99 -13.15 -10.52
CA VAL A 86 -5.65 -11.75 -10.27
C VAL A 86 -6.89 -11.03 -9.78
N SER A 87 -6.76 -10.29 -8.69
CA SER A 87 -7.80 -9.40 -8.18
C SER A 87 -7.26 -7.99 -8.06
N PHE A 88 -8.07 -7.03 -8.47
CA PHE A 88 -7.83 -5.61 -8.28
C PHE A 88 -9.08 -5.01 -7.66
N THR A 89 -8.90 -4.27 -6.57
CA THR A 89 -10.00 -3.56 -5.90
C THR A 89 -9.56 -2.15 -5.61
N PHE A 90 -10.34 -1.17 -6.07
CA PHE A 90 -10.21 0.21 -5.68
C PHE A 90 -11.44 0.61 -4.86
N THR A 91 -11.23 1.27 -3.73
CA THR A 91 -12.31 1.83 -2.90
C THR A 91 -12.04 3.31 -2.61
N SER A 92 -13.11 4.07 -2.47
CA SER A 92 -13.07 5.49 -2.11
C SER A 92 -14.22 5.80 -1.17
N THR A 93 -13.99 6.69 -0.20
CA THR A 93 -15.09 7.27 0.58
C THR A 93 -15.86 8.34 -0.20
N GLY A 94 -15.28 8.83 -1.30
CA GLY A 94 -15.93 9.72 -2.26
C GLY A 94 -16.68 8.95 -3.35
N SER A 95 -17.45 9.68 -4.16
CA SER A 95 -18.03 9.13 -5.38
C SER A 95 -16.92 8.67 -6.34
N LEU A 96 -17.18 7.59 -7.07
CA LEU A 96 -16.24 7.01 -8.01
C LEU A 96 -16.95 6.65 -9.32
N GLN A 97 -16.39 7.08 -10.43
CA GLN A 97 -16.81 6.67 -11.77
C GLN A 97 -15.62 6.08 -12.52
N CYS A 98 -15.72 4.82 -12.93
CA CYS A 98 -14.68 4.13 -13.69
C CYS A 98 -15.15 3.83 -15.11
N VAL A 99 -14.28 4.03 -16.09
CA VAL A 99 -14.53 3.74 -17.50
C VAL A 99 -13.37 2.96 -18.13
N ASP A 100 -13.72 2.02 -19.01
CA ASP A 100 -12.74 1.35 -19.86
C ASP A 100 -12.10 2.35 -20.82
N THR A 101 -10.79 2.29 -20.98
CA THR A 101 -10.03 3.21 -21.81
C THR A 101 -8.77 2.54 -22.38
N THR A 102 -7.96 3.32 -23.10
CA THR A 102 -6.61 2.95 -23.53
C THR A 102 -5.62 3.96 -22.96
N ILE A 103 -4.63 3.49 -22.19
CA ILE A 103 -3.57 4.29 -21.57
C ILE A 103 -2.25 3.82 -22.17
N ASP A 104 -1.54 4.70 -22.86
CA ASP A 104 -0.25 4.39 -23.51
C ASP A 104 -0.28 3.12 -24.39
N GLY A 105 -1.38 2.94 -25.14
CA GLY A 105 -1.59 1.80 -26.03
C GLY A 105 -2.04 0.51 -25.34
N MET A 106 -2.20 0.52 -24.01
CA MET A 106 -2.68 -0.62 -23.24
C MET A 106 -4.16 -0.45 -22.86
N LYS A 107 -4.92 -1.55 -22.82
CA LYS A 107 -6.26 -1.54 -22.24
C LYS A 107 -6.15 -1.20 -20.75
N GLY A 108 -6.95 -0.24 -20.30
CA GLY A 108 -6.92 0.24 -18.93
C GLY A 108 -8.28 0.64 -18.42
N ILE A 109 -8.36 0.90 -17.13
CA ILE A 109 -9.54 1.45 -16.45
C ILE A 109 -9.11 2.79 -15.87
N SER A 110 -9.85 3.85 -16.20
CA SER A 110 -9.64 5.18 -15.61
C SER A 110 -10.79 5.48 -14.67
N CYS A 111 -10.48 5.91 -13.44
CA CYS A 111 -11.47 6.26 -12.44
C CYS A 111 -11.32 7.72 -12.01
N THR A 112 -12.44 8.42 -11.88
CA THR A 112 -12.54 9.81 -11.41
C THR A 112 -13.58 9.98 -10.32
#